data_AF-A0A6B1DHN9-F1
#
_entry.id   AF-A0A6B1DHN9-F1
#
_cell.length_a   1.000
_cell.length_b   1.000
_cell.length_c   1.000
_cell.angle_alpha   90.00
_cell.angle_beta   90.00
_cell.angle_gamma   90.00
#
_symmetry.space_group_name_H-M   'P 1'
#
loop_
_entity.id
_entity.type
_entity.pdbx_description
1 polymer ?
#
loop_
_entity_poly.entity_id
_entity_poly.type
_entity_poly.pdbx_seq_one_letter_code
_entity_poly.pdbx_strand_id
1 'polypeptide(L)'
;MRGKAFLVQSLGQRPTTVLGPLVAVVATGLLVAGLADETASVVVRAQSAHEVGPPVPAELPEAAAGTMQAVADRAQARYDADVAALRIHRPAYPFWQHIFTIPDGSIVYGSRTDGHLIATFPQRGNWVRDGEWVDPAHARVLQGQSLPRRLGDRRDRVAELLEPVVGDVLHNATRGRFLAPHASRHGDFLEEWGRIYERFGGTAEIGLAQAMVESGLNGRARSRVRALGFCQWMPRNWSLLKRLSPYVIEGYNQTTQAPFCAAYLSILATMYGSLIPALSEHHAGGVNVGRTMINGERLGANDKREQYLRGSDFVKALRQISIRRYRQLFRTYGPRSALYAEMVFGNVYNVRRLILEMPQSRVYAMRAPRNLAIGAISDVTGLSRDELKRYNPALVRQVPRGANVYLPMYVEEFGPDVSFWHRPPTPEYAAVLDEFLGIEAPLEDWHTRAFAERLREFARRFVETGTEEGTVMSTMIRFTIDSLINNRRGAILTEFRSSDRIQGLFDRGRQELAAQGGS
;
A
#
# COMPACT_ATOMS: atom_id res chain seq x y z
N MET A 1 35.30 10.43 -14.97
CA MET A 1 35.16 9.66 -13.71
C MET A 1 34.68 10.59 -12.58
N ARG A 2 33.37 10.66 -12.34
CA ARG A 2 32.73 11.21 -11.14
C ARG A 2 31.33 10.62 -11.07
N GLY A 3 31.13 9.59 -10.23
CA GLY A 3 29.81 9.07 -9.88
C GLY A 3 29.02 10.18 -9.18
N LYS A 4 27.84 10.51 -9.71
CA LYS A 4 26.93 11.49 -9.11
C LYS A 4 25.78 10.73 -8.45
N ALA A 5 25.77 10.83 -7.13
CA ALA A 5 24.69 10.47 -6.25
C ALA A 5 23.32 10.99 -6.71
N PHE A 6 22.31 10.12 -6.62
CA PHE A 6 20.96 10.43 -7.04
C PHE A 6 20.10 10.99 -5.90
N LEU A 7 19.79 12.27 -6.10
CA LEU A 7 18.84 13.16 -5.44
C LEU A 7 17.52 12.50 -4.99
N VAL A 8 17.23 12.58 -3.68
CA VAL A 8 15.85 12.71 -3.15
C VAL A 8 15.78 14.03 -2.37
N GLN A 9 15.38 15.11 -3.05
CA GLN A 9 15.15 16.41 -2.42
C GLN A 9 13.85 16.44 -1.61
N SER A 10 14.02 16.66 -0.30
CA SER A 10 13.30 17.61 0.57
C SER A 10 11.80 17.87 0.29
N LEU A 11 10.97 17.41 1.24
CA LEU A 11 9.67 17.99 1.56
C LEU A 11 9.87 18.89 2.78
N GLY A 12 10.19 20.17 2.54
CA GLY A 12 10.24 21.18 3.61
C GLY A 12 8.83 21.60 4.00
N GLN A 13 8.43 21.33 5.24
CA GLN A 13 7.39 22.07 5.94
C GLN A 13 8.03 23.32 6.56
N ARG A 14 7.42 24.49 6.34
CA ARG A 14 7.72 25.71 7.11
C ARG A 14 6.89 25.70 8.39
N PRO A 15 7.45 25.99 9.58
CA PRO A 15 6.68 26.36 10.75
C PRO A 15 6.44 27.87 10.76
N THR A 16 5.25 28.29 11.17
CA THR A 16 4.98 29.67 11.59
C THR A 16 5.25 29.78 13.09
N THR A 17 6.33 30.47 13.43
CA THR A 17 6.70 31.10 14.72
C THR A 17 5.84 32.37 14.95
N VAL A 18 5.62 33.02 16.12
CA VAL A 18 6.19 33.12 17.49
C VAL A 18 5.05 33.71 18.38
N LEU A 19 4.91 33.43 19.69
CA LEU A 19 5.40 34.17 20.89
C LEU A 19 4.56 33.60 22.06
N GLY A 20 5.06 33.21 23.23
CA GLY A 20 6.00 33.85 24.15
C GLY A 20 5.43 33.67 25.59
N PRO A 21 6.20 33.85 26.66
CA PRO A 21 6.50 32.77 27.62
C PRO A 21 5.93 32.98 29.04
N LEU A 22 5.97 31.94 29.88
CA LEU A 22 6.23 32.12 31.31
C LEU A 22 6.87 30.90 31.98
N VAL A 23 7.83 31.23 32.82
CA VAL A 23 8.77 30.44 33.62
C VAL A 23 8.13 30.04 34.95
N ALA A 24 8.43 28.84 35.46
CA ALA A 24 8.94 28.66 36.84
C ALA A 24 9.24 27.18 37.16
N VAL A 25 10.41 27.00 37.74
CA VAL A 25 10.97 25.81 38.39
C VAL A 25 10.44 25.73 39.83
N VAL A 26 10.29 24.53 40.41
CA VAL A 26 10.83 24.11 41.73
C VAL A 26 10.33 22.70 42.08
N ALA A 27 11.24 21.94 42.68
CA ALA A 27 11.14 20.54 43.08
C ALA A 27 10.65 20.35 44.53
N THR A 28 10.52 19.07 44.90
CA THR A 28 10.73 18.43 46.22
C THR A 28 9.49 17.97 47.00
N GLY A 29 9.49 16.68 47.37
CA GLY A 29 9.32 16.29 48.78
C GLY A 29 8.08 15.51 49.24
N LEU A 30 8.27 14.20 49.39
CA LEU A 30 7.82 13.26 50.45
C LEU A 30 6.35 13.09 50.93
N LEU A 31 6.06 11.80 51.16
CA LEU A 31 4.96 11.11 51.90
C LEU A 31 4.50 11.75 53.23
N VAL A 32 3.22 11.55 53.61
CA VAL A 32 2.72 10.52 54.57
C VAL A 32 1.21 10.73 54.89
N ALA A 33 0.47 9.60 54.90
CA ALA A 33 -0.77 9.22 55.62
C ALA A 33 -2.05 10.09 55.61
N GLY A 34 -3.13 9.47 55.08
CA GLY A 34 -4.27 9.01 55.89
C GLY A 34 -5.31 10.04 56.30
N LEU A 35 -6.54 9.89 55.78
CA LEU A 35 -7.75 9.60 56.56
C LEU A 35 -8.88 9.23 55.59
N ALA A 36 -9.61 8.19 55.95
CA ALA A 36 -10.77 7.68 55.24
C ALA A 36 -11.93 8.68 55.31
N ASP A 37 -12.73 8.74 54.25
CA ASP A 37 -14.16 8.95 54.43
C ASP A 37 -14.96 8.25 53.32
N GLU A 38 -15.97 7.52 53.77
CA GLU A 38 -16.89 6.71 52.97
C GLU A 38 -17.84 7.62 52.20
N THR A 39 -17.99 7.44 50.89
CA THR A 39 -19.26 7.76 50.22
C THR A 39 -19.53 6.80 49.06
N ALA A 40 -20.53 5.95 49.29
CA ALA A 40 -21.48 5.38 48.33
C ALA A 40 -20.92 4.83 47.00
N SER A 41 -20.59 3.54 47.02
CA SER A 41 -20.59 2.69 45.84
C SER A 41 -22.00 2.56 45.26
N VAL A 42 -22.31 3.37 44.24
CA VAL A 42 -23.43 3.09 43.34
C VAL A 42 -23.00 1.92 42.45
N VAL A 43 -23.34 0.71 42.88
CA VAL A 43 -23.32 -0.47 42.02
C VAL A 43 -24.41 -0.28 40.96
N VAL A 44 -24.04 0.29 39.81
CA VAL A 44 -24.85 0.19 38.61
C VAL A 44 -24.82 -1.27 38.17
N ARG A 45 -25.84 -2.00 38.59
CA ARG A 45 -26.17 -3.33 38.10
C ARG A 45 -26.52 -3.17 36.62
N ALA A 46 -25.53 -3.30 35.74
CA ALA A 46 -25.75 -3.45 34.31
C ALA A 46 -26.61 -4.71 34.15
N GLN A 47 -27.91 -4.52 33.88
CA GLN A 47 -28.75 -5.61 33.41
C GLN A 47 -28.15 -6.07 32.09
N SER A 48 -27.68 -7.32 32.09
CA SER A 48 -27.29 -8.04 30.90
C SER A 48 -28.45 -7.98 29.91
N ALA A 49 -28.36 -7.07 28.95
CA ALA A 49 -29.14 -7.18 27.73
C ALA A 49 -28.82 -8.56 27.17
N HIS A 50 -29.85 -9.40 27.04
CA HIS A 50 -29.78 -10.62 26.27
C HIS A 50 -29.15 -10.27 24.92
N GLU A 51 -27.92 -10.73 24.70
CA GLU A 51 -27.33 -10.84 23.37
C GLU A 51 -28.23 -11.78 22.57
N VAL A 52 -29.17 -11.22 21.82
CA VAL A 52 -29.61 -11.87 20.59
C VAL A 52 -28.43 -11.70 19.64
N GLY A 53 -27.45 -12.59 19.77
CA GLY A 53 -26.36 -12.68 18.80
C GLY A 53 -26.96 -12.90 17.40
N PRO A 54 -26.34 -12.36 16.34
CA PRO A 54 -26.73 -12.70 14.98
C PRO A 54 -26.74 -14.22 14.81
N PRO A 55 -27.57 -14.79 13.91
CA PRO A 55 -27.60 -16.23 13.69
C PRO A 55 -26.17 -16.73 13.45
N VAL A 56 -25.84 -17.83 14.14
CA VAL A 56 -24.60 -18.60 13.96
C VAL A 56 -24.29 -18.66 12.46
N PRO A 57 -23.04 -18.35 12.02
CA PRO A 57 -22.72 -18.39 10.60
C PRO A 57 -23.12 -19.75 10.06
N ALA A 58 -24.00 -19.76 9.06
CA ALA A 58 -24.25 -20.98 8.30
C ALA A 58 -22.88 -21.51 7.85
N GLU A 59 -22.58 -22.75 8.17
CA GLU A 59 -21.39 -23.43 7.65
C GLU A 59 -21.37 -23.21 6.13
N LEU A 60 -20.18 -22.90 5.60
CA LEU A 60 -19.97 -22.83 4.17
C LEU A 60 -20.55 -24.10 3.53
N PRO A 61 -21.40 -23.99 2.49
CA PRO A 61 -21.64 -25.13 1.63
C PRO A 61 -20.27 -25.66 1.19
N GLU A 62 -20.01 -26.94 1.41
CA GLU A 62 -18.68 -27.58 1.28
C GLU A 62 -17.99 -27.24 -0.07
N ALA A 63 -18.79 -27.13 -1.14
CA ALA A 63 -18.34 -26.71 -2.46
C ALA A 63 -17.76 -25.28 -2.50
N ALA A 64 -18.41 -24.30 -1.86
CA ALA A 64 -17.92 -22.92 -1.80
C ALA A 64 -16.66 -22.79 -0.96
N ALA A 65 -16.54 -23.57 0.12
CA ALA A 65 -15.32 -23.65 0.92
C ALA A 65 -14.15 -24.15 0.08
N GLY A 66 -14.34 -25.26 -0.66
CA GLY A 66 -13.34 -25.83 -1.56
C GLY A 66 -12.87 -24.83 -2.63
N THR A 67 -13.79 -24.13 -3.29
CA THR A 67 -13.44 -23.13 -4.31
C THR A 67 -12.68 -21.94 -3.71
N MET A 68 -13.08 -21.44 -2.54
CA MET A 68 -12.36 -20.35 -1.90
C MET A 68 -10.97 -20.75 -1.40
N GLN A 69 -10.80 -22.01 -0.99
CA GLN A 69 -9.47 -22.55 -0.70
C GLN A 69 -8.60 -22.54 -1.95
N ALA A 70 -9.11 -22.98 -3.10
CA ALA A 70 -8.36 -22.93 -4.36
C ALA A 70 -7.98 -21.48 -4.77
N VAL A 71 -8.88 -20.51 -4.53
CA VAL A 71 -8.58 -19.08 -4.71
C VAL A 71 -7.45 -18.63 -3.80
N ALA A 72 -7.48 -19.00 -2.51
CA ALA A 72 -6.45 -18.66 -1.55
C ALA A 72 -5.10 -19.30 -1.91
N ASP A 73 -5.09 -20.57 -2.28
CA ASP A 73 -3.90 -21.31 -2.70
C ASP A 73 -3.26 -20.66 -3.94
N ARG A 74 -4.07 -20.23 -4.90
CA ARG A 74 -3.58 -19.52 -6.10
C ARG A 74 -2.97 -18.16 -5.73
N ALA A 75 -3.61 -17.41 -4.84
CA ALA A 75 -3.08 -16.13 -4.36
C ALA A 75 -1.75 -16.33 -3.62
N GLN A 76 -1.67 -17.36 -2.77
CA GLN A 76 -0.49 -17.71 -2.00
C GLN A 76 0.66 -18.17 -2.92
N ALA A 77 0.40 -19.07 -3.88
CA ALA A 77 1.40 -19.51 -4.84
C ALA A 77 2.00 -18.35 -5.66
N ARG A 78 1.15 -17.37 -6.04
CA ARG A 78 1.61 -16.15 -6.72
C ARG A 78 2.52 -15.31 -5.82
N TYR A 79 2.11 -15.10 -4.57
CA TYR A 79 2.90 -14.39 -3.57
C TYR A 79 4.26 -15.06 -3.33
N ASP A 80 4.30 -16.38 -3.17
CA ASP A 80 5.54 -17.12 -2.92
C ASP A 80 6.51 -17.04 -4.11
N ALA A 81 5.98 -17.13 -5.34
CA ALA A 81 6.77 -16.92 -6.55
C ALA A 81 7.31 -15.47 -6.67
N ASP A 82 6.55 -14.46 -6.23
CA ASP A 82 7.02 -13.08 -6.17
C ASP A 82 8.12 -12.88 -5.11
N VAL A 83 7.97 -13.48 -3.93
CA VAL A 83 9.00 -13.48 -2.89
C VAL A 83 10.27 -14.16 -3.39
N ALA A 84 10.16 -15.29 -4.08
CA ALA A 84 11.30 -15.97 -4.67
C ALA A 84 12.05 -15.08 -5.67
N ALA A 85 11.32 -14.41 -6.58
CA ALA A 85 11.93 -13.48 -7.53
C ALA A 85 12.58 -12.26 -6.85
N LEU A 86 11.96 -11.71 -5.80
CA LEU A 86 12.57 -10.62 -5.02
C LEU A 86 13.84 -11.08 -4.29
N ARG A 87 13.87 -12.29 -3.72
CA ARG A 87 15.10 -12.83 -3.10
C ARG A 87 16.25 -12.98 -4.08
N ILE A 88 15.96 -13.28 -5.35
CA ILE A 88 16.99 -13.42 -6.38
C ILE A 88 17.45 -12.04 -6.89
N HIS A 89 16.51 -11.16 -7.23
CA HIS A 89 16.83 -9.93 -7.97
C HIS A 89 16.90 -8.67 -7.10
N ARG A 90 16.28 -8.68 -5.91
CA ARG A 90 16.12 -7.55 -4.98
C ARG A 90 16.25 -7.99 -3.52
N PRO A 91 17.32 -8.72 -3.15
CA PRO A 91 17.37 -9.39 -1.86
C PRO A 91 17.31 -8.41 -0.67
N ALA A 92 17.65 -7.14 -0.86
CA ALA A 92 17.52 -6.10 0.15
C ALA A 92 16.12 -5.52 0.35
N TYR A 93 15.07 -6.05 -0.30
CA TYR A 93 13.70 -5.60 -0.08
C TYR A 93 13.26 -5.59 1.41
N PRO A 94 13.76 -6.45 2.32
CA PRO A 94 13.40 -6.39 3.74
C PRO A 94 13.80 -5.08 4.42
N PHE A 95 14.79 -4.35 3.89
CA PHE A 95 15.21 -3.05 4.44
C PHE A 95 14.06 -2.06 4.58
N TRP A 96 13.10 -2.11 3.65
CA TRP A 96 12.02 -1.13 3.57
C TRP A 96 11.12 -1.12 4.81
N GLN A 97 11.14 -2.17 5.64
CA GLN A 97 10.44 -2.18 6.92
C GLN A 97 10.94 -1.09 7.87
N HIS A 98 12.26 -0.85 7.90
CA HIS A 98 12.89 0.06 8.86
C HIS A 98 12.52 1.53 8.61
N ILE A 99 12.20 1.85 7.36
CA ILE A 99 11.77 3.19 6.96
C ILE A 99 10.49 3.60 7.65
N PHE A 100 9.58 2.68 7.91
CA PHE A 100 8.26 2.98 8.47
C PHE A 100 8.17 2.71 9.98
N THR A 101 9.20 2.12 10.60
CA THR A 101 9.24 1.89 12.05
C THR A 101 10.09 2.91 12.79
N ILE A 102 11.17 3.40 12.19
CA ILE A 102 12.05 4.39 12.83
C ILE A 102 11.44 5.79 12.66
N PRO A 103 11.36 6.61 13.72
CA PRO A 103 10.79 7.95 13.64
C PRO A 103 11.45 8.83 12.56
N ASP A 104 10.67 9.74 12.00
CA ASP A 104 11.15 10.75 11.04
C ASP A 104 12.29 11.58 11.62
N GLY A 105 13.13 12.09 10.72
CA GLY A 105 14.29 12.90 11.08
C GLY A 105 15.58 12.10 11.12
N SER A 106 15.58 10.85 10.66
CA SER A 106 16.76 9.99 10.58
C SER A 106 17.06 9.52 9.15
N ILE A 107 18.28 9.06 8.95
CA ILE A 107 18.77 8.33 7.80
C ILE A 107 19.17 6.94 8.26
N VAL A 108 18.61 5.92 7.65
CA VAL A 108 18.97 4.53 7.93
C VAL A 108 19.80 3.97 6.80
N TYR A 109 20.76 3.13 7.16
CA TYR A 109 21.65 2.38 6.29
C TYR A 109 21.40 0.90 6.49
N GLY A 110 21.29 0.16 5.40
CA GLY A 110 21.13 -1.29 5.44
C GLY A 110 21.96 -1.97 4.36
N SER A 111 22.18 -3.26 4.55
CA SER A 111 22.91 -4.10 3.62
C SER A 111 22.13 -4.24 2.31
N ARG A 112 22.84 -4.14 1.18
CA ARG A 112 22.26 -4.38 -0.15
C ARG A 112 22.18 -5.87 -0.50
N THR A 113 22.79 -6.72 0.32
CA THR A 113 22.78 -8.18 0.16
C THR A 113 21.51 -8.82 0.68
N ASP A 114 20.93 -8.31 1.76
CA ASP A 114 19.80 -8.94 2.47
C ASP A 114 18.85 -7.95 3.16
N GLY A 115 19.19 -6.66 3.18
CA GLY A 115 18.35 -5.60 3.71
C GLY A 115 18.41 -5.41 5.23
N HIS A 116 19.29 -6.12 5.95
CA HIS A 116 19.41 -5.92 7.40
C HIS A 116 19.90 -4.49 7.73
N LEU A 117 19.42 -3.94 8.84
CA LEU A 117 19.81 -2.61 9.31
C LEU A 117 21.26 -2.61 9.79
N ILE A 118 22.05 -1.61 9.38
CA ILE A 118 23.46 -1.43 9.76
C ILE A 118 23.61 -0.27 10.74
N ALA A 119 23.00 0.87 10.41
CA ALA A 119 23.12 2.08 11.21
C ALA A 119 21.95 3.05 10.99
N THR A 120 21.72 3.92 11.98
CA THR A 120 20.75 5.00 11.95
C THR A 120 21.44 6.30 12.37
N PHE A 121 21.30 7.36 11.58
CA PHE A 121 21.87 8.66 11.88
C PHE A 121 20.79 9.75 11.89
N PRO A 122 20.86 10.74 12.78
CA PRO A 122 19.94 11.88 12.72
C PRO A 122 20.21 12.70 11.45
N GLN A 123 19.19 13.27 10.81
CA GLN A 123 19.35 14.10 9.60
C GLN A 123 20.22 15.36 9.85
N ARG A 124 20.31 15.79 11.10
CA ARG A 124 21.06 16.96 11.57
C ARG A 124 21.92 16.57 12.77
N GLY A 125 22.94 17.37 13.06
CA GLY A 125 23.85 17.10 14.17
C GLY A 125 25.11 16.34 13.74
N ASN A 126 25.79 15.76 14.72
CA ASN A 126 27.10 15.14 14.55
C ASN A 126 26.94 13.62 14.41
N TRP A 127 27.07 13.12 13.19
CA TRP A 127 26.85 11.69 12.90
C TRP A 127 27.92 10.78 13.51
N VAL A 128 29.10 11.30 13.83
CA VAL A 128 30.16 10.53 14.49
C VAL A 128 29.78 10.23 15.95
N ARG A 129 29.09 11.17 16.60
CA ARG A 129 28.69 11.07 18.02
C ARG A 129 27.28 10.53 18.20
N ASP A 130 26.36 11.00 17.36
CA ASP A 130 24.92 10.81 17.51
C ASP A 130 24.40 9.65 16.62
N GLY A 131 25.30 8.92 15.94
CA GLY A 131 24.95 7.77 15.11
C GLY A 131 24.74 6.51 15.94
N GLU A 132 23.64 5.81 15.67
CA GLU A 132 23.31 4.52 16.27
C GLU A 132 23.74 3.39 15.33
N TRP A 133 24.41 2.40 15.89
CA TRP A 133 25.00 1.28 15.15
C TRP A 133 24.40 -0.03 15.64
N VAL A 134 24.03 -0.92 14.72
CA VAL A 134 23.58 -2.27 15.08
C VAL A 134 24.75 -3.09 15.62
N ASP A 135 25.90 -3.02 14.96
CA ASP A 135 27.17 -3.51 15.50
C ASP A 135 28.07 -2.31 15.89
N PRO A 136 28.33 -2.10 17.19
CA PRO A 136 29.19 -1.02 17.67
C PRO A 136 30.60 -1.00 17.07
N ALA A 137 31.12 -2.14 16.60
CA ALA A 137 32.45 -2.20 15.99
C ALA A 137 32.54 -1.38 14.68
N HIS A 138 31.42 -1.15 13.99
CA HIS A 138 31.38 -0.33 12.78
C HIS A 138 31.51 1.17 13.04
N ALA A 139 31.30 1.64 14.29
CA ALA A 139 31.43 3.06 14.62
C ALA A 139 32.81 3.65 14.30
N ARG A 140 33.86 2.82 14.32
CA ARG A 140 35.23 3.21 13.96
C ARG A 140 35.38 3.73 12.53
N VAL A 141 34.47 3.36 11.63
CA VAL A 141 34.46 3.80 10.22
C VAL A 141 34.39 5.32 10.09
N LEU A 142 33.73 5.99 11.04
CA LEU A 142 33.59 7.45 11.02
C LEU A 142 34.61 8.18 11.91
N GLN A 143 35.46 7.47 12.65
CA GLN A 143 36.45 8.09 13.52
C GLN A 143 37.49 8.86 12.69
N GLY A 144 37.76 10.10 13.10
CA GLY A 144 38.70 11.00 12.40
C GLY A 144 38.21 11.49 11.03
N GLN A 145 37.01 11.11 10.58
CA GLN A 145 36.48 11.53 9.29
C GLN A 145 35.85 12.92 9.36
N SER A 146 36.15 13.77 8.38
CA SER A 146 35.44 15.03 8.16
C SER A 146 34.29 14.81 7.19
N LEU A 147 33.05 14.86 7.70
CA LEU A 147 31.86 14.61 6.90
C LEU A 147 31.32 15.89 6.24
N PRO A 148 30.81 15.80 4.98
CA PRO A 148 30.19 16.93 4.31
C PRO A 148 29.04 17.56 5.11
N ARG A 149 28.82 18.87 4.93
CA ARG A 149 27.71 19.59 5.56
C ARG A 149 26.37 19.34 4.86
N ARG A 150 26.38 19.13 3.54
CA ARG A 150 25.16 18.87 2.76
C ARG A 150 24.71 17.43 3.02
N LEU A 151 23.44 17.26 3.36
CA LEU A 151 22.90 15.95 3.73
C LEU A 151 23.04 14.90 2.62
N GLY A 152 22.88 15.29 1.35
CA GLY A 152 23.09 14.39 0.20
C GLY A 152 24.52 13.87 0.19
N ASP A 153 25.49 14.78 -0.01
CA ASP A 153 26.92 14.45 -0.06
C ASP A 153 27.40 13.71 1.20
N ARG A 154 26.86 14.05 2.38
CA ARG A 154 27.15 13.34 3.63
C ARG A 154 26.70 11.89 3.57
N ARG A 155 25.50 11.64 3.04
CA ARG A 155 24.95 10.30 2.95
C ARG A 155 25.79 9.41 2.06
N ASP A 156 26.13 9.94 0.89
CA ASP A 156 26.94 9.25 -0.09
C ASP A 156 28.33 8.98 0.47
N ARG A 157 28.94 9.97 1.15
CA ARG A 157 30.24 9.78 1.80
C ARG A 157 30.22 8.70 2.88
N VAL A 158 29.16 8.62 3.68
CA VAL A 158 29.02 7.57 4.69
C VAL A 158 28.82 6.20 4.04
N ALA A 159 28.09 6.13 2.92
CA ALA A 159 27.98 4.88 2.15
C ALA A 159 29.36 4.41 1.66
N GLU A 160 30.13 5.30 1.00
CA GLU A 160 31.49 5.00 0.53
C GLU A 160 32.43 4.52 1.65
N LEU A 161 32.27 5.04 2.87
CA LEU A 161 33.08 4.65 4.02
C LEU A 161 32.65 3.30 4.60
N LEU A 162 31.36 2.96 4.53
CA LEU A 162 30.82 1.70 5.03
C LEU A 162 31.13 0.53 4.11
N GLU A 163 31.00 0.72 2.80
CA GLU A 163 31.10 -0.35 1.80
C GLU A 163 32.34 -1.27 1.94
N PRO A 164 33.55 -0.76 2.25
CA PRO A 164 34.73 -1.62 2.47
C PRO A 164 34.64 -2.57 3.68
N VAL A 165 33.75 -2.28 4.64
CA VAL A 165 33.64 -3.03 5.90
C VAL A 165 32.42 -3.94 5.91
N VAL A 166 31.30 -3.49 5.35
CA VAL A 166 30.01 -4.19 5.42
C VAL A 166 29.47 -4.65 4.06
N GLY A 167 30.20 -4.37 2.97
CA GLY A 167 29.73 -4.60 1.60
C GLY A 167 28.78 -3.51 1.10
N ASP A 168 28.23 -3.69 -0.11
CA ASP A 168 27.28 -2.75 -0.72
C ASP A 168 26.17 -2.34 0.27
N VAL A 169 25.93 -1.04 0.39
CA VAL A 169 24.87 -0.51 1.25
C VAL A 169 23.78 0.18 0.44
N LEU A 170 22.63 0.33 1.06
CA LEU A 170 21.60 1.25 0.62
C LEU A 170 21.11 2.08 1.80
N HIS A 171 20.60 3.28 1.53
CA HIS A 171 20.16 4.18 2.57
C HIS A 171 18.93 4.97 2.18
N ASN A 172 18.09 5.31 3.16
CA ASN A 172 16.95 6.19 2.92
C ASN A 172 16.55 6.97 4.18
N ALA A 173 15.70 7.98 3.99
CA ALA A 173 15.20 8.80 5.08
C ALA A 173 14.01 8.08 5.70
N THR A 174 13.95 8.09 7.02
CA THR A 174 12.88 7.46 7.78
C THR A 174 11.57 8.23 7.65
N ARG A 175 10.48 7.50 7.83
CA ARG A 175 9.08 7.92 7.72
C ARG A 175 8.20 7.31 8.81
N GLY A 176 8.74 6.94 9.98
CA GLY A 176 7.95 6.31 11.03
C GLY A 176 6.78 7.17 11.54
N ARG A 177 6.90 8.50 11.54
CA ARG A 177 5.81 9.41 11.95
C ARG A 177 4.70 9.52 10.91
N PHE A 178 4.95 9.10 9.68
CA PHE A 178 3.90 8.97 8.66
C PHE A 178 2.92 7.84 9.01
N LEU A 179 3.40 6.76 9.63
CA LEU A 179 2.58 5.60 9.99
C LEU A 179 2.07 5.66 11.44
N ALA A 180 2.95 5.95 12.41
CA ALA A 180 2.69 5.72 13.83
C ALA A 180 1.36 6.32 14.36
N PRO A 181 0.98 7.57 14.05
CA PRO A 181 -0.28 8.14 14.53
C PRO A 181 -1.52 7.41 14.03
N HIS A 182 -1.44 6.85 12.81
CA HIS A 182 -2.54 6.19 12.15
C HIS A 182 -2.57 4.70 12.45
N ALA A 183 -1.42 4.07 12.65
CA ALA A 183 -1.34 2.73 13.24
C ALA A 183 -2.00 2.73 14.64
N SER A 184 -1.70 3.73 15.48
CA SER A 184 -2.38 3.85 16.78
C SER A 184 -3.89 4.08 16.69
N ARG A 185 -4.39 4.71 15.62
CA ARG A 185 -5.81 5.07 15.47
C ARG A 185 -6.63 4.03 14.70
N HIS A 186 -5.99 3.25 13.84
CA HIS A 186 -6.68 2.37 12.88
C HIS A 186 -6.03 0.99 12.75
N GLY A 187 -4.94 0.73 13.47
CA GLY A 187 -4.25 -0.56 13.42
C GLY A 187 -5.08 -1.72 13.97
N ASP A 188 -6.11 -1.42 14.76
CA ASP A 188 -7.12 -2.37 15.22
C ASP A 188 -8.10 -2.79 14.11
N PHE A 189 -8.12 -2.13 12.94
CA PHE A 189 -8.99 -2.51 11.82
C PHE A 189 -8.29 -3.40 10.78
N LEU A 190 -7.02 -3.75 10.99
CA LEU A 190 -6.21 -4.42 9.98
C LEU A 190 -6.71 -5.83 9.65
N GLU A 191 -7.19 -6.61 10.63
CA GLU A 191 -7.81 -7.91 10.36
C GLU A 191 -9.06 -7.79 9.47
N GLU A 192 -9.93 -6.83 9.75
CA GLU A 192 -11.17 -6.62 9.00
C GLU A 192 -10.88 -6.21 7.55
N TRP A 193 -9.94 -5.27 7.37
CA TRP A 193 -9.49 -4.91 6.04
C TRP A 193 -8.75 -6.06 5.35
N GLY A 194 -8.00 -6.88 6.08
CA GLY A 194 -7.34 -8.09 5.56
C GLY A 194 -8.35 -9.08 4.97
N ARG A 195 -9.42 -9.40 5.71
CA ARG A 195 -10.52 -10.25 5.26
C ARG A 195 -11.20 -9.71 3.99
N ILE A 196 -11.31 -8.38 3.87
CA ILE A 196 -11.78 -7.75 2.63
C ILE A 196 -10.83 -8.06 1.46
N TYR A 197 -9.52 -7.92 1.63
CA TYR A 197 -8.56 -8.24 0.56
C TYR A 197 -8.62 -9.71 0.12
N GLU A 198 -8.73 -10.63 1.09
CA GLU A 198 -8.85 -12.07 0.84
C GLU A 198 -10.12 -12.44 0.08
N ARG A 199 -11.24 -11.76 0.33
CA ARG A 199 -12.51 -11.99 -0.41
C ARG A 199 -12.36 -11.78 -1.93
N PHE A 200 -11.39 -10.98 -2.37
CA PHE A 200 -11.12 -10.73 -3.79
C PHE A 200 -9.94 -11.57 -4.33
N GLY A 201 -9.47 -12.58 -3.60
CA GLY A 201 -8.32 -13.40 -3.99
C GLY A 201 -6.98 -12.68 -3.96
N GLY A 202 -6.87 -11.66 -3.09
CA GLY A 202 -5.61 -11.01 -2.75
C GLY A 202 -5.00 -11.58 -1.47
N THR A 203 -3.73 -11.28 -1.22
CA THR A 203 -3.06 -11.55 0.06
C THR A 203 -3.28 -10.36 1.00
N ALA A 204 -3.86 -10.59 2.18
CA ALA A 204 -4.18 -9.55 3.15
C ALA A 204 -2.99 -8.62 3.42
N GLU A 205 -1.82 -9.18 3.72
CA GLU A 205 -0.68 -8.38 4.13
C GLU A 205 -0.09 -7.53 3.00
N ILE A 206 -0.16 -7.99 1.75
CA ILE A 206 0.27 -7.19 0.60
C ILE A 206 -0.66 -5.99 0.41
N GLY A 207 -1.97 -6.22 0.48
CA GLY A 207 -2.96 -5.15 0.37
C GLY A 207 -2.80 -4.08 1.45
N LEU A 208 -2.65 -4.51 2.69
CA LEU A 208 -2.46 -3.61 3.83
C LEU A 208 -1.10 -2.91 3.80
N ALA A 209 -0.04 -3.61 3.38
CA ALA A 209 1.28 -3.00 3.22
C ALA A 209 1.27 -1.96 2.09
N GLN A 210 0.51 -2.19 1.02
CA GLN A 210 0.28 -1.20 -0.02
C GLN A 210 -0.36 0.07 0.57
N ALA A 211 -1.48 -0.08 1.29
CA ALA A 211 -2.16 1.06 1.91
C ALA A 211 -1.29 1.79 2.94
N MET A 212 -0.45 1.06 3.66
CA MET A 212 0.54 1.61 4.59
C MET A 212 1.60 2.46 3.87
N VAL A 213 2.17 1.96 2.76
CA VAL A 213 3.15 2.71 1.96
C VAL A 213 2.52 3.94 1.29
N GLU A 214 1.25 3.82 0.86
CA GLU A 214 0.54 4.85 0.12
C GLU A 214 0.02 5.99 0.99
N SER A 215 -0.60 5.66 2.13
CA SER A 215 -1.33 6.62 2.96
C SER A 215 -0.94 6.59 4.43
N GLY A 216 -0.10 5.65 4.86
CA GLY A 216 0.17 5.44 6.27
C GLY A 216 -1.09 5.01 7.01
N LEU A 217 -2.01 4.29 6.34
CA LEU A 217 -3.34 3.91 6.85
C LEU A 217 -4.31 5.09 7.06
N ASN A 218 -3.99 6.28 6.55
CA ASN A 218 -4.83 7.47 6.70
C ASN A 218 -5.82 7.63 5.55
N GLY A 219 -7.10 7.39 5.82
CA GLY A 219 -8.19 7.60 4.85
C GLY A 219 -8.33 9.03 4.34
N ARG A 220 -7.74 10.03 5.03
CA ARG A 220 -7.77 11.45 4.64
C ARG A 220 -6.47 11.93 3.98
N ALA A 221 -5.50 11.03 3.76
CA ALA A 221 -4.24 11.36 3.12
C ALA A 221 -4.45 11.99 1.73
N ARG A 222 -3.65 13.01 1.43
CA ARG A 222 -3.59 13.62 0.09
C ARG A 222 -2.16 13.76 -0.37
N SER A 223 -1.85 13.22 -1.55
CA SER A 223 -0.53 13.42 -2.15
C SER A 223 -0.39 14.79 -2.82
N ARG A 224 0.83 15.16 -3.20
CA ARG A 224 1.11 16.36 -4.02
C ARG A 224 0.38 16.35 -5.37
N VAL A 225 0.12 15.17 -5.93
CA VAL A 225 -0.66 15.01 -7.18
C VAL A 225 -2.16 14.88 -6.91
N ARG A 226 -2.59 15.17 -5.68
CA ARG A 226 -3.98 15.13 -5.22
C ARG A 226 -4.60 13.73 -5.24
N ALA A 227 -3.77 12.68 -5.20
CA ALA A 227 -4.25 11.33 -4.93
C ALA A 227 -4.91 11.27 -3.54
N LEU A 228 -5.96 10.48 -3.39
CA LEU A 228 -6.91 10.56 -2.28
C LEU A 228 -6.96 9.26 -1.49
N GLY A 229 -6.84 9.40 -0.17
CA GLY A 229 -7.26 8.40 0.80
C GLY A 229 -6.42 7.13 0.90
N PHE A 230 -7.02 6.08 1.43
CA PHE A 230 -6.35 4.84 1.85
C PHE A 230 -5.50 4.21 0.74
N CYS A 231 -6.07 4.13 -0.46
CA CYS A 231 -5.48 3.53 -1.65
C CYS A 231 -5.02 4.58 -2.69
N GLN A 232 -4.85 5.84 -2.26
CA GLN A 232 -4.32 6.95 -3.06
C GLN A 232 -4.90 7.04 -4.49
N TRP A 233 -6.23 7.03 -4.61
CA TRP A 233 -6.91 7.14 -5.90
C TRP A 233 -6.73 8.53 -6.50
N MET A 234 -6.38 8.59 -7.79
CA MET A 234 -6.41 9.86 -8.51
C MET A 234 -7.86 10.39 -8.60
N PRO A 235 -8.10 11.71 -8.49
CA PRO A 235 -9.46 12.26 -8.47
C PRO A 235 -10.32 11.87 -9.68
N ARG A 236 -9.71 11.81 -10.88
CA ARG A 236 -10.38 11.35 -12.10
C ARG A 236 -10.81 9.89 -12.00
N ASN A 237 -9.95 9.03 -11.48
CA ASN A 237 -10.21 7.61 -11.32
C ASN A 237 -11.31 7.37 -10.29
N TRP A 238 -11.23 8.02 -9.13
CA TRP A 238 -12.29 7.95 -8.11
C TRP A 238 -13.63 8.46 -8.64
N SER A 239 -13.62 9.53 -9.45
CA SER A 239 -14.84 10.05 -10.07
C SER A 239 -15.43 9.08 -11.10
N LEU A 240 -14.60 8.32 -11.82
CA LEU A 240 -15.08 7.25 -12.70
C LEU A 240 -15.68 6.11 -11.88
N LEU A 241 -15.02 5.66 -10.80
CA LEU A 241 -15.57 4.63 -9.90
C LEU A 241 -16.94 5.03 -9.33
N LYS A 242 -17.11 6.29 -8.90
CA LYS A 242 -18.42 6.80 -8.45
C LYS A 242 -19.52 6.75 -9.52
N ARG A 243 -19.16 6.85 -10.81
CA ARG A 243 -20.13 6.74 -11.91
C ARG A 243 -20.45 5.28 -12.26
N LEU A 244 -19.47 4.39 -12.06
CA LEU A 244 -19.62 2.98 -12.39
C LEU A 244 -20.30 2.18 -11.28
N SER A 245 -20.07 2.56 -10.02
CA SER A 245 -20.67 1.92 -8.86
C SER A 245 -22.17 2.24 -8.79
N PRO A 246 -23.03 1.24 -8.54
CA PRO A 246 -24.46 1.49 -8.28
C PRO A 246 -24.70 2.10 -6.90
N TYR A 247 -23.67 2.20 -6.05
CA TYR A 247 -23.77 2.64 -4.68
C TYR A 247 -22.96 3.91 -4.41
N VAL A 248 -23.33 4.62 -3.33
CA VAL A 248 -22.56 5.77 -2.87
C VAL A 248 -21.28 5.29 -2.21
N ILE A 249 -20.13 5.71 -2.76
CA ILE A 249 -18.80 5.37 -2.25
C ILE A 249 -18.03 6.63 -1.79
N GLU A 250 -17.37 6.52 -0.65
CA GLU A 250 -16.69 7.62 0.04
C GLU A 250 -15.17 7.53 -0.07
N GLY A 251 -14.55 8.52 -0.72
CA GLY A 251 -13.11 8.50 -1.00
C GLY A 251 -12.21 8.85 0.18
N TYR A 252 -12.77 9.18 1.35
CA TYR A 252 -12.02 9.42 2.58
C TYR A 252 -12.22 8.36 3.67
N ASN A 253 -12.97 7.31 3.36
CA ASN A 253 -13.18 6.19 4.26
C ASN A 253 -12.32 5.00 3.80
N GLN A 254 -11.48 4.46 4.69
CA GLN A 254 -10.61 3.32 4.40
C GLN A 254 -11.44 2.07 4.08
N THR A 255 -12.44 1.75 4.89
CA THR A 255 -13.28 0.56 4.73
C THR A 255 -14.10 0.63 3.45
N THR A 256 -14.48 1.82 2.98
CA THR A 256 -15.09 1.97 1.64
C THR A 256 -14.10 1.74 0.51
N GLN A 257 -12.83 2.12 0.68
CA GLN A 257 -11.81 1.99 -0.37
C GLN A 257 -11.26 0.58 -0.50
N ALA A 258 -11.09 -0.14 0.63
CA ALA A 258 -10.44 -1.44 0.69
C ALA A 258 -10.96 -2.45 -0.37
N PRO A 259 -12.28 -2.62 -0.57
CA PRO A 259 -12.78 -3.55 -1.60
C PRO A 259 -12.34 -3.19 -3.02
N PHE A 260 -12.30 -1.90 -3.36
CA PHE A 260 -11.94 -1.45 -4.71
C PHE A 260 -10.44 -1.62 -4.99
N CYS A 261 -9.57 -1.33 -4.02
CA CYS A 261 -8.14 -1.59 -4.21
C CYS A 261 -7.79 -3.08 -4.16
N ALA A 262 -8.48 -3.87 -3.34
CA ALA A 262 -8.36 -5.32 -3.35
C ALA A 262 -8.71 -5.91 -4.73
N ALA A 263 -9.92 -5.62 -5.23
CA ALA A 263 -10.36 -6.07 -6.54
C ALA A 263 -9.43 -5.55 -7.66
N TYR A 264 -8.99 -4.28 -7.61
CA TYR A 264 -8.07 -3.76 -8.62
C TYR A 264 -6.74 -4.49 -8.63
N LEU A 265 -6.14 -4.72 -7.46
CA LEU A 265 -4.88 -5.42 -7.34
C LEU A 265 -5.01 -6.86 -7.83
N SER A 266 -6.09 -7.57 -7.51
CA SER A 266 -6.35 -8.93 -8.00
C SER A 266 -6.48 -8.99 -9.52
N ILE A 267 -7.17 -8.02 -10.14
CA ILE A 267 -7.27 -7.91 -11.60
C ILE A 267 -5.88 -7.72 -12.23
N LEU A 268 -5.08 -6.78 -11.69
CA LEU A 268 -3.73 -6.53 -12.20
C LEU A 268 -2.80 -7.73 -11.98
N ALA A 269 -2.88 -8.38 -10.81
CA ALA A 269 -2.08 -9.55 -10.49
C ALA A 269 -2.43 -10.75 -11.38
N THR A 270 -3.68 -10.87 -11.80
CA THR A 270 -4.13 -11.85 -12.79
C THR A 270 -3.56 -11.53 -14.17
N MET A 271 -3.69 -10.28 -14.62
CA MET A 271 -3.13 -9.83 -15.91
C MET A 271 -1.61 -10.09 -16.03
N TYR A 272 -0.87 -9.80 -14.96
CA TYR A 272 0.58 -10.00 -14.94
C TYR A 272 1.02 -11.37 -14.43
N GLY A 273 0.14 -12.22 -13.88
CA GLY A 273 0.53 -13.43 -13.15
C GLY A 273 1.46 -13.16 -11.96
N SER A 274 1.56 -11.92 -11.48
CA SER A 274 2.53 -11.46 -10.47
C SER A 274 2.06 -10.16 -9.81
N LEU A 275 2.25 -10.05 -8.50
CA LEU A 275 1.98 -8.85 -7.70
C LEU A 275 3.01 -7.75 -7.95
N ILE A 276 4.25 -8.09 -8.34
CA ILE A 276 5.35 -7.12 -8.50
C ILE A 276 5.03 -6.04 -9.57
N PRO A 277 4.76 -6.39 -10.85
CA PRO A 277 4.34 -5.42 -11.86
C PRO A 277 2.91 -4.90 -11.59
N ALA A 278 2.04 -5.66 -10.93
CA ALA A 278 0.69 -5.20 -10.57
C ALA A 278 0.70 -4.01 -9.60
N LEU A 279 1.42 -4.13 -8.48
CA LEU A 279 1.68 -3.04 -7.52
C LEU A 279 2.32 -1.84 -8.22
N SER A 280 3.29 -2.12 -9.08
CA SER A 280 4.00 -1.08 -9.82
C SER A 280 3.11 -0.36 -10.81
N GLU A 281 2.14 -1.06 -11.43
CA GLU A 281 1.14 -0.46 -12.30
C GLU A 281 0.17 0.40 -11.50
N HIS A 282 -0.30 -0.09 -10.36
CA HIS A 282 -1.13 0.69 -9.44
C HIS A 282 -0.48 2.05 -9.14
N HIS A 283 0.83 2.05 -8.89
CA HIS A 283 1.59 3.25 -8.56
C HIS A 283 1.97 4.12 -9.76
N ALA A 284 2.47 3.52 -10.85
CA ALA A 284 3.14 4.23 -11.94
C ALA A 284 2.32 4.31 -13.24
N GLY A 285 1.19 3.61 -13.31
CA GLY A 285 0.32 3.48 -14.47
C GLY A 285 0.82 2.46 -15.50
N GLY A 286 -0.14 1.81 -16.17
CA GLY A 286 0.13 0.64 -17.01
C GLY A 286 0.97 0.90 -18.27
N VAL A 287 0.94 2.11 -18.83
CA VAL A 287 1.84 2.47 -19.95
C VAL A 287 3.31 2.50 -19.52
N ASN A 288 3.59 2.99 -18.31
CA ASN A 288 4.96 3.07 -17.81
C ASN A 288 5.47 1.67 -17.46
N VAL A 289 4.67 0.87 -16.77
CA VAL A 289 5.03 -0.52 -16.46
C VAL A 289 5.15 -1.37 -17.72
N GLY A 290 4.24 -1.23 -18.69
CA GLY A 290 4.32 -1.92 -19.96
C GLY A 290 5.63 -1.63 -20.70
N ARG A 291 6.11 -0.37 -20.74
CA ARG A 291 7.43 -0.06 -21.32
C ARG A 291 8.57 -0.75 -20.57
N THR A 292 8.51 -0.75 -19.23
CA THR A 292 9.50 -1.43 -18.40
C THR A 292 9.55 -2.92 -18.71
N MET A 293 8.39 -3.58 -18.79
CA MET A 293 8.27 -4.99 -19.16
C MET A 293 8.86 -5.28 -20.54
N ILE A 294 8.48 -4.49 -21.55
CA ILE A 294 9.00 -4.63 -22.94
C ILE A 294 10.52 -4.46 -22.98
N ASN A 295 11.07 -3.51 -22.22
CA ASN A 295 12.53 -3.36 -22.14
C ASN A 295 13.19 -4.60 -21.51
N GLY A 296 12.61 -5.19 -20.47
CA GLY A 296 13.14 -6.41 -19.86
C GLY A 296 13.04 -7.64 -20.77
N GLU A 297 11.95 -7.76 -21.52
CA GLU A 297 11.81 -8.78 -22.58
C GLU A 297 12.91 -8.65 -23.63
N ARG A 298 13.20 -7.43 -24.11
CA ARG A 298 14.33 -7.15 -25.02
C ARG A 298 15.71 -7.45 -24.42
N LEU A 299 15.82 -7.53 -23.08
CA LEU A 299 17.03 -7.96 -22.37
C LEU A 299 17.10 -9.48 -22.18
N GLY A 300 16.17 -10.25 -22.77
CA GLY A 300 16.15 -11.71 -22.71
C GLY A 300 15.58 -12.27 -21.40
N ALA A 301 14.72 -11.54 -20.71
CA ALA A 301 14.02 -12.06 -19.53
C ALA A 301 12.97 -13.12 -19.91
N ASN A 302 12.90 -14.20 -19.15
CA ASN A 302 12.14 -15.41 -19.51
C ASN A 302 10.70 -15.39 -19.00
N ASP A 303 10.42 -14.63 -17.94
CA ASP A 303 9.08 -14.53 -17.36
C ASP A 303 8.70 -13.09 -17.00
N LYS A 304 7.44 -12.87 -16.65
CA LYS A 304 6.88 -11.54 -16.35
C LYS A 304 7.54 -10.86 -15.13
N ARG A 305 8.01 -11.60 -14.12
CA ARG A 305 8.71 -11.04 -12.95
C ARG A 305 10.09 -10.54 -13.37
N GLU A 306 10.83 -11.39 -14.08
CA GLU A 306 12.17 -11.06 -14.57
C GLU A 306 12.12 -9.91 -15.58
N GLN A 307 11.14 -9.90 -16.49
CA GLN A 307 10.90 -8.81 -17.43
C GLN A 307 10.71 -7.48 -16.70
N TYR A 308 9.88 -7.45 -15.66
CA TYR A 308 9.71 -6.25 -14.86
C TYR A 308 11.02 -5.82 -14.19
N LEU A 309 11.68 -6.74 -13.49
CA LEU A 309 12.83 -6.43 -12.62
C LEU A 309 14.06 -5.99 -13.45
N ARG A 310 14.40 -6.71 -14.51
CA ARG A 310 15.50 -6.33 -15.43
C ARG A 310 15.19 -5.04 -16.16
N GLY A 311 13.96 -4.88 -16.67
CA GLY A 311 13.53 -3.67 -17.32
C GLY A 311 13.58 -2.46 -16.39
N SER A 312 13.23 -2.64 -15.11
CA SER A 312 13.26 -1.61 -14.09
C SER A 312 14.70 -1.15 -13.79
N ASP A 313 15.64 -2.08 -13.68
CA ASP A 313 17.06 -1.76 -13.50
C ASP A 313 17.65 -1.04 -14.71
N PHE A 314 17.35 -1.52 -15.91
CA PHE A 314 17.77 -0.88 -17.14
C PHE A 314 17.29 0.58 -17.20
N VAL A 315 16.01 0.80 -16.91
CA VAL A 315 15.44 2.15 -16.85
C VAL A 315 16.12 3.01 -15.78
N LYS A 316 16.36 2.47 -14.57
CA LYS A 316 17.08 3.21 -13.52
C LYS A 316 18.48 3.62 -13.99
N ALA A 317 19.22 2.70 -14.60
CA ALA A 317 20.58 2.94 -15.06
C ALA A 317 20.62 3.97 -16.21
N LEU A 318 19.73 3.87 -17.19
CA LEU A 318 19.62 4.88 -18.27
C LEU A 318 19.31 6.28 -17.75
N ARG A 319 18.52 6.39 -16.69
CA ARG A 319 18.24 7.68 -16.05
C ARG A 319 19.49 8.29 -15.40
N GLN A 320 20.42 7.45 -14.93
CA GLN A 320 21.70 7.90 -14.40
C GLN A 320 22.61 8.46 -15.50
N ILE A 321 22.53 7.89 -16.70
CA ILE A 321 23.24 8.40 -17.88
C ILE A 321 22.61 9.71 -18.38
N SER A 322 21.34 9.67 -18.80
CA SER A 322 20.67 10.84 -19.34
C SER A 322 19.15 10.71 -19.35
N ILE A 323 18.49 11.48 -18.48
CA ILE A 323 17.03 11.55 -18.43
C ILE A 323 16.44 12.05 -19.76
N ARG A 324 17.07 13.05 -20.39
CA ARG A 324 16.53 13.67 -21.61
C ARG A 324 16.65 12.74 -22.82
N ARG A 325 17.81 12.10 -23.01
CA ARG A 325 18.10 11.23 -24.16
C ARG A 325 17.19 10.01 -24.17
N TYR A 326 17.08 9.33 -23.04
CA TYR A 326 16.37 8.05 -22.94
C TYR A 326 14.92 8.20 -22.48
N ARG A 327 14.39 9.43 -22.39
CA ARG A 327 13.03 9.71 -21.88
C ARG A 327 11.96 8.87 -22.56
N GLN A 328 12.11 8.50 -23.83
CA GLN A 328 11.11 7.71 -24.54
C GLN A 328 11.00 6.27 -24.03
N LEU A 329 12.08 5.72 -23.46
CA LEU A 329 12.13 4.35 -22.95
C LEU A 329 11.39 4.18 -21.61
N PHE A 330 11.21 5.25 -20.83
CA PHE A 330 10.61 5.17 -19.49
C PHE A 330 9.63 6.29 -19.13
N ARG A 331 9.60 7.39 -19.88
CA ARG A 331 8.82 8.61 -19.62
C ARG A 331 8.92 9.10 -18.17
N THR A 332 7.88 8.85 -17.37
CA THR A 332 7.77 9.30 -15.98
C THR A 332 8.12 8.20 -14.99
N TYR A 333 8.32 6.96 -15.44
CA TYR A 333 8.83 5.88 -14.59
C TYR A 333 10.21 6.26 -14.06
N GLY A 334 10.36 6.22 -12.74
CA GLY A 334 11.55 6.72 -12.06
C GLY A 334 11.86 5.95 -10.79
N PRO A 335 12.82 6.43 -9.97
CA PRO A 335 13.35 5.68 -8.84
C PRO A 335 12.28 5.22 -7.84
N ARG A 336 11.28 6.05 -7.55
CA ARG A 336 10.18 5.67 -6.65
C ARG A 336 9.33 4.53 -7.21
N SER A 337 9.01 4.58 -8.50
CA SER A 337 8.24 3.54 -9.17
C SER A 337 8.98 2.20 -9.18
N ALA A 338 10.29 2.25 -9.37
CA ALA A 338 11.12 1.05 -9.39
C ALA A 338 11.22 0.33 -8.04
N LEU A 339 11.15 1.08 -6.93
CA LEU A 339 11.26 0.54 -5.58
C LEU A 339 9.89 0.26 -4.96
N TYR A 340 8.78 0.55 -5.65
CA TYR A 340 7.46 0.51 -5.05
C TYR A 340 7.05 -0.89 -4.59
N ALA A 341 7.22 -1.90 -5.45
CA ALA A 341 6.95 -3.28 -5.07
C ALA A 341 7.85 -3.72 -3.91
N GLU A 342 9.15 -3.41 -3.94
CA GLU A 342 10.08 -3.73 -2.85
C GLU A 342 9.63 -3.09 -1.52
N MET A 343 9.18 -1.83 -1.56
CA MET A 343 8.65 -1.13 -0.39
C MET A 343 7.42 -1.83 0.18
N VAL A 344 6.48 -2.28 -0.66
CA VAL A 344 5.28 -2.99 -0.21
C VAL A 344 5.65 -4.35 0.39
N PHE A 345 6.42 -5.17 -0.33
CA PHE A 345 6.83 -6.49 0.14
C PHE A 345 7.66 -6.42 1.44
N GLY A 346 8.59 -5.46 1.54
CA GLY A 346 9.38 -5.27 2.76
C GLY A 346 8.53 -4.88 3.96
N ASN A 347 7.34 -4.34 3.74
CA ASN A 347 6.45 -3.86 4.78
C ASN A 347 5.34 -4.85 5.17
N VAL A 348 5.29 -6.04 4.56
CA VAL A 348 4.45 -7.16 5.02
C VAL A 348 4.76 -7.51 6.48
N TYR A 349 6.05 -7.47 6.87
CA TYR A 349 6.46 -7.68 8.27
C TYR A 349 5.79 -6.70 9.23
N ASN A 350 5.75 -5.42 8.88
CA ASN A 350 5.15 -4.39 9.72
C ASN A 350 3.64 -4.57 9.86
N VAL A 351 2.95 -4.99 8.80
CA VAL A 351 1.52 -5.31 8.88
C VAL A 351 1.27 -6.47 9.87
N ARG A 352 2.02 -7.57 9.72
CA ARG A 352 1.88 -8.73 10.63
C ARG A 352 2.15 -8.35 12.07
N ARG A 353 3.21 -7.56 12.30
CA ARG A 353 3.55 -7.05 13.63
C ARG A 353 2.41 -6.20 14.21
N LEU A 354 1.84 -5.27 13.44
CA LEU A 354 0.73 -4.44 13.91
C LEU A 354 -0.51 -5.28 14.25
N ILE A 355 -0.85 -6.28 13.45
CA ILE A 355 -1.96 -7.20 13.74
C ILE A 355 -1.72 -7.96 15.05
N LEU A 356 -0.50 -8.46 15.27
CA LEU A 356 -0.13 -9.21 16.47
C LEU A 356 -0.05 -8.35 17.74
N GLU A 357 0.45 -7.12 17.62
CA GLU A 357 0.70 -6.23 18.76
C GLU A 357 -0.52 -5.38 19.16
N MET A 358 -1.53 -5.25 18.29
CA MET A 358 -2.68 -4.39 18.52
C MET A 358 -3.96 -5.21 18.67
N PRO A 359 -4.80 -4.95 19.70
CA PRO A 359 -6.13 -5.54 19.79
C PRO A 359 -6.94 -5.22 18.53
N GLN A 360 -7.48 -6.25 17.88
CA GLN A 360 -8.26 -6.08 16.66
C GLN A 360 -9.74 -5.85 16.99
N SER A 361 -10.34 -4.91 16.27
CA SER A 361 -11.72 -4.44 16.43
C SER A 361 -12.54 -4.84 15.21
N ARG A 362 -13.79 -5.27 15.43
CA ARG A 362 -14.73 -5.53 14.34
C ARG A 362 -15.16 -4.25 13.65
N VAL A 363 -15.45 -4.33 12.35
CA VAL A 363 -16.05 -3.25 11.58
C VAL A 363 -17.27 -3.81 10.86
N TYR A 364 -18.46 -3.34 11.23
CA TYR A 364 -19.68 -3.58 10.49
C TYR A 364 -19.94 -2.44 9.52
N ALA A 365 -20.53 -2.73 8.38
CA ALA A 365 -20.98 -1.78 7.37
C ALA A 365 -22.48 -1.95 7.13
N MET A 366 -23.25 -0.87 7.30
CA MET A 366 -24.69 -0.85 7.05
C MET A 366 -25.02 0.14 5.96
N ARG A 367 -25.83 -0.28 4.98
CA ARG A 367 -26.26 0.59 3.87
C ARG A 367 -27.35 1.53 4.35
N ALA A 368 -27.03 2.81 4.56
CA ALA A 368 -27.94 3.80 5.12
C ALA A 368 -29.22 3.97 4.25
N PRO A 369 -30.43 3.61 4.73
CA PRO A 369 -31.66 3.71 3.94
C PRO A 369 -32.14 5.16 3.79
N ARG A 370 -31.65 6.05 4.67
CA ARG A 370 -31.92 7.49 4.74
C ARG A 370 -30.64 8.22 5.16
N ASN A 371 -30.66 9.55 5.17
CA ASN A 371 -29.56 10.32 5.75
C ASN A 371 -29.51 10.06 7.27
N LEU A 372 -28.35 9.67 7.81
CA LEU A 372 -28.15 9.40 9.23
C LEU A 372 -27.28 10.49 9.86
N ALA A 373 -27.87 11.35 10.69
CA ALA A 373 -27.16 12.40 11.39
C ALA A 373 -26.22 11.82 12.47
N ILE A 374 -25.05 12.42 12.67
CA ILE A 374 -24.09 11.95 13.68
C ILE A 374 -24.67 11.92 15.10
N GLY A 375 -25.57 12.84 15.43
CA GLY A 375 -26.27 12.87 16.73
C GLY A 375 -27.11 11.62 16.93
N ALA A 376 -27.99 11.31 15.96
CA ALA A 376 -28.83 10.12 16.01
C ALA A 376 -28.03 8.82 16.08
N ILE A 377 -26.88 8.74 15.37
CA ILE A 377 -26.00 7.57 15.47
C ILE A 377 -25.40 7.45 16.89
N SER A 378 -24.95 8.56 17.46
CA SER A 378 -24.39 8.61 18.82
C SER A 378 -25.44 8.25 19.87
N ASP A 379 -26.68 8.76 19.75
CA ASP A 379 -27.77 8.50 20.70
C ASP A 379 -28.16 7.01 20.75
N VAL A 380 -28.18 6.34 19.60
CA VAL A 380 -28.52 4.90 19.51
C VAL A 380 -27.36 4.01 19.96
N THR A 381 -26.12 4.38 19.63
CA THR A 381 -24.95 3.50 19.85
C THR A 381 -24.19 3.78 21.14
N GLY A 382 -24.40 4.95 21.74
CA GLY A 382 -23.58 5.46 22.85
C GLY A 382 -22.16 5.87 22.44
N LEU A 383 -21.77 5.75 21.16
CA LEU A 383 -20.41 6.05 20.71
C LEU A 383 -20.14 7.55 20.70
N SER A 384 -18.92 7.92 21.11
CA SER A 384 -18.48 9.31 21.05
C SER A 384 -18.34 9.78 19.59
N ARG A 385 -18.39 11.11 19.37
CA ARG A 385 -18.14 11.69 18.05
C ARG A 385 -16.75 11.36 17.50
N ASP A 386 -15.74 11.20 18.35
CA ASP A 386 -14.40 10.83 17.88
C ASP A 386 -14.37 9.38 17.38
N GLU A 387 -15.05 8.48 18.11
CA GLU A 387 -15.14 7.08 17.74
C GLU A 387 -15.94 6.90 16.44
N LEU A 388 -17.07 7.60 16.29
CA LEU A 388 -17.82 7.62 15.04
C LEU A 388 -16.97 8.10 13.86
N LYS A 389 -16.13 9.12 14.05
CA LYS A 389 -15.19 9.60 13.02
C LYS A 389 -14.00 8.68 12.80
N ARG A 390 -13.63 7.84 13.77
CA ARG A 390 -12.59 6.83 13.64
C ARG A 390 -13.01 5.74 12.66
N TYR A 391 -14.24 5.25 12.77
CA TYR A 391 -14.85 4.31 11.81
C TYR A 391 -15.29 4.98 10.49
N ASN A 392 -15.70 6.25 10.56
CA ASN A 392 -16.22 6.99 9.40
C ASN A 392 -15.43 8.30 9.15
N PRO A 393 -14.18 8.24 8.69
CA PRO A 393 -13.37 9.46 8.52
C PRO A 393 -13.84 10.38 7.39
N ALA A 394 -14.72 9.90 6.51
CA ALA A 394 -15.44 10.73 5.54
C ALA A 394 -16.63 11.49 6.16
N LEU A 395 -17.09 11.11 7.36
CA LEU A 395 -18.23 11.71 8.03
C LEU A 395 -17.95 13.15 8.43
N VAL A 396 -18.75 14.08 7.89
CA VAL A 396 -18.71 15.50 8.27
C VAL A 396 -19.84 15.84 9.23
N ARG A 397 -21.10 15.60 8.82
CA ARG A 397 -22.31 15.89 9.62
C ARG A 397 -23.29 14.71 9.66
N GLN A 398 -23.38 13.97 8.57
CA GLN A 398 -24.29 12.83 8.40
C GLN A 398 -23.73 11.85 7.38
N VAL A 399 -24.11 10.58 7.50
CA VAL A 399 -23.93 9.58 6.44
C VAL A 399 -25.09 9.76 5.44
N PRO A 400 -24.82 9.98 4.15
CA PRO A 400 -25.88 10.16 3.16
C PRO A 400 -26.61 8.85 2.87
N ARG A 401 -27.87 8.94 2.46
CA ARG A 401 -28.64 7.80 1.95
C ARG A 401 -27.84 7.05 0.87
N GLY A 402 -27.79 5.73 1.00
CA GLY A 402 -27.10 4.82 0.08
C GLY A 402 -25.59 4.69 0.30
N ALA A 403 -24.98 5.49 1.18
CA ALA A 403 -23.63 5.25 1.67
C ALA A 403 -23.63 4.24 2.82
N ASN A 404 -22.45 3.76 3.17
CA ASN A 404 -22.29 2.86 4.29
C ASN A 404 -21.96 3.64 5.56
N VAL A 405 -22.62 3.32 6.66
CA VAL A 405 -22.16 3.69 8.00
C VAL A 405 -21.35 2.53 8.57
N TYR A 406 -20.19 2.83 9.13
CA TYR A 406 -19.27 1.85 9.69
C TYR A 406 -19.24 1.95 11.22
N LEU A 407 -19.37 0.84 11.94
CA LEU A 407 -19.47 0.81 13.40
C LEU A 407 -18.82 -0.46 13.99
N PRO A 408 -18.48 -0.49 15.29
CA PRO A 408 -18.01 -1.71 15.96
C PRO A 408 -19.07 -2.81 16.09
N MET A 409 -20.34 -2.49 15.83
CA MET A 409 -21.48 -3.37 15.98
C MET A 409 -22.49 -3.16 14.86
N TYR A 410 -23.27 -4.21 14.56
CA TYR A 410 -24.41 -4.10 13.65
C TYR A 410 -25.61 -3.46 14.37
N VAL A 411 -26.32 -2.57 13.67
CA VAL A 411 -27.49 -1.85 14.16
C VAL A 411 -28.53 -1.86 13.04
N GLU A 412 -29.58 -2.66 13.21
CA GLU A 412 -30.59 -2.92 12.17
C GLU A 412 -31.28 -1.63 11.69
N GLU A 413 -31.50 -0.68 12.59
CA GLU A 413 -32.14 0.61 12.29
C GLU A 413 -31.35 1.48 11.30
N PHE A 414 -30.05 1.20 11.12
CA PHE A 414 -29.17 1.90 10.19
C PHE A 414 -29.09 1.26 8.81
N GLY A 415 -29.77 0.14 8.59
CA GLY A 415 -29.91 -0.51 7.29
C GLY A 415 -29.33 -1.91 7.23
N PRO A 416 -29.43 -2.59 6.07
CA PRO A 416 -28.98 -3.96 5.93
C PRO A 416 -27.46 -4.06 6.10
N ASP A 417 -27.04 -5.18 6.70
CA ASP A 417 -25.63 -5.54 6.81
C ASP A 417 -25.02 -5.85 5.44
N VAL A 418 -24.03 -5.05 5.06
CA VAL A 418 -23.25 -5.20 3.81
C VAL A 418 -21.80 -5.57 4.11
N SER A 419 -21.51 -6.04 5.32
CA SER A 419 -20.20 -6.55 5.77
C SER A 419 -19.93 -7.94 5.18
N PHE A 420 -19.83 -8.03 3.85
CA PHE A 420 -19.68 -9.30 3.14
C PHE A 420 -18.46 -10.15 3.58
N TRP A 421 -17.48 -9.55 4.27
CA TRP A 421 -16.31 -10.24 4.81
C TRP A 421 -16.57 -10.96 6.14
N HIS A 422 -17.73 -10.72 6.79
CA HIS A 422 -18.16 -11.46 7.99
C HIS A 422 -18.88 -12.76 7.69
N ARG A 423 -19.41 -12.89 6.47
CA ARG A 423 -20.12 -14.07 6.01
C ARG A 423 -19.30 -14.81 4.97
N PRO A 424 -19.52 -16.12 4.79
CA PRO A 424 -18.90 -16.82 3.68
C PRO A 424 -19.42 -16.31 2.32
N PRO A 425 -18.60 -16.38 1.25
CA PRO A 425 -19.06 -16.01 -0.08
C PRO A 425 -20.04 -17.05 -0.61
N THR A 426 -20.91 -16.62 -1.53
CA THR A 426 -21.81 -17.57 -2.20
C THR A 426 -21.02 -18.49 -3.15
N PRO A 427 -21.48 -19.73 -3.38
CA PRO A 427 -20.84 -20.65 -4.33
C PRO A 427 -20.68 -20.03 -5.73
N GLU A 428 -21.67 -19.25 -6.19
CA GLU A 428 -21.67 -18.61 -7.50
C GLU A 428 -20.58 -17.55 -7.60
N TYR A 429 -20.41 -16.72 -6.57
CA TYR A 429 -19.32 -15.74 -6.53
C TYR A 429 -17.95 -16.41 -6.50
N ALA A 430 -17.78 -17.43 -5.64
CA ALA A 430 -16.52 -18.15 -5.51
C ALA A 430 -16.11 -18.79 -6.85
N ALA A 431 -17.06 -19.42 -7.57
CA ALA A 431 -16.80 -20.03 -8.87
C ALA A 431 -16.37 -19.02 -9.94
N VAL A 432 -17.05 -17.87 -10.04
CA VAL A 432 -16.67 -16.81 -11.00
C VAL A 432 -15.30 -16.21 -10.64
N LEU A 433 -15.00 -16.05 -9.34
CA LEU A 433 -13.72 -15.55 -8.87
C LEU A 433 -12.57 -16.50 -9.21
N ASP A 434 -12.72 -17.81 -8.93
CA ASP A 434 -11.68 -18.79 -9.26
C ASP A 434 -11.39 -18.83 -10.77
N GLU A 435 -12.44 -18.88 -11.60
CA GLU A 435 -12.28 -18.85 -13.06
C GLU A 435 -11.58 -17.56 -13.52
N PHE A 436 -11.96 -16.41 -12.96
CA PHE A 436 -11.33 -15.14 -13.30
C PHE A 436 -9.84 -15.10 -12.92
N LEU A 437 -9.50 -15.55 -11.71
CA LEU A 437 -8.11 -15.55 -11.23
C LEU A 437 -7.25 -16.60 -11.94
N GLY A 438 -7.88 -17.64 -12.51
CA GLY A 438 -7.28 -18.67 -13.34
C GLY A 438 -7.07 -18.26 -14.81
N ILE A 439 -7.38 -17.03 -15.21
CA ILE A 439 -7.14 -16.59 -16.60
C ILE A 439 -5.64 -16.57 -16.90
N GLU A 440 -5.22 -17.45 -17.80
CA GLU A 440 -3.90 -17.42 -18.42
C GLU A 440 -4.02 -16.84 -19.83
N ALA A 441 -3.38 -15.68 -20.04
CA ALA A 441 -3.29 -15.04 -21.34
C ALA A 441 -1.99 -14.22 -21.48
N PRO A 442 -1.44 -14.13 -22.71
CA PRO A 442 -0.42 -13.14 -23.06
C PRO A 442 -0.85 -11.72 -22.65
N LEU A 443 0.09 -10.90 -22.20
CA LEU A 443 -0.21 -9.54 -21.72
C LEU A 443 -0.77 -8.65 -22.85
N GLU A 444 -0.37 -8.93 -24.08
CA GLU A 444 -0.82 -8.26 -25.30
C GLU A 444 -2.32 -8.43 -25.50
N ASP A 445 -2.83 -9.63 -25.22
CA ASP A 445 -4.24 -9.98 -25.43
C ASP A 445 -5.16 -9.14 -24.54
N TRP A 446 -4.73 -8.83 -23.31
CA TRP A 446 -5.47 -7.95 -22.38
C TRP A 446 -5.74 -6.56 -22.95
N HIS A 447 -4.95 -6.09 -23.92
CA HIS A 447 -5.13 -4.80 -24.56
C HIS A 447 -6.04 -4.84 -25.81
N THR A 448 -6.56 -6.02 -26.18
CA THR A 448 -7.40 -6.19 -27.37
C THR A 448 -8.88 -5.97 -27.06
N ARG A 449 -9.65 -5.60 -28.09
CA ARG A 449 -11.12 -5.51 -27.96
C ARG A 449 -11.76 -6.88 -27.67
N ALA A 450 -11.24 -7.95 -28.26
CA ALA A 450 -11.74 -9.31 -28.04
C ALA A 450 -11.63 -9.71 -26.56
N PHE A 451 -10.49 -9.45 -25.93
CA PHE A 451 -10.32 -9.72 -24.50
C PHE A 451 -11.16 -8.78 -23.62
N ALA A 452 -11.37 -7.53 -24.05
CA ALA A 452 -12.30 -6.63 -23.36
C ALA A 452 -13.74 -7.19 -23.34
N GLU A 453 -14.20 -7.88 -24.39
CA GLU A 453 -15.50 -8.59 -24.34
C GLU A 453 -15.50 -9.72 -23.32
N ARG A 454 -14.43 -10.50 -23.24
CA ARG A 454 -14.27 -11.52 -22.18
C ARG A 454 -14.35 -10.90 -20.78
N LEU A 455 -13.71 -9.74 -20.57
CA LEU A 455 -13.80 -9.02 -19.31
C LEU A 455 -15.21 -8.47 -19.03
N ARG A 456 -15.94 -7.99 -20.05
CA ARG A 456 -17.35 -7.58 -19.88
C ARG A 456 -18.23 -8.75 -19.48
N GLU A 457 -17.96 -9.93 -20.01
CA GLU A 457 -18.67 -11.15 -19.64
C GLU A 457 -18.43 -11.53 -18.17
N PHE A 458 -17.18 -11.48 -17.69
CA PHE A 458 -16.91 -11.62 -16.25
C PHE A 458 -17.62 -10.55 -15.43
N ALA A 459 -17.59 -9.28 -15.85
CA ALA A 459 -18.27 -8.21 -15.15
C ALA A 459 -19.79 -8.43 -15.06
N ARG A 460 -20.41 -9.01 -16.09
CA ARG A 460 -21.83 -9.42 -16.08
C ARG A 460 -22.06 -10.54 -15.07
N ARG A 461 -21.28 -11.62 -15.15
CA ARG A 461 -21.40 -12.78 -14.27
C ARG A 461 -21.21 -12.43 -12.79
N PHE A 462 -20.28 -11.52 -12.48
CA PHE A 462 -20.11 -11.01 -11.11
C PHE A 462 -21.31 -10.18 -10.61
N VAL A 463 -22.06 -9.50 -11.48
CA VAL A 463 -23.30 -8.82 -11.08
C VAL A 463 -24.41 -9.85 -10.82
N GLU A 464 -24.46 -10.92 -11.62
CA GLU A 464 -25.47 -11.97 -11.52
C GLU A 464 -25.38 -12.79 -10.23
N THR A 465 -24.27 -12.73 -9.51
CA THR A 465 -24.16 -13.32 -8.16
C THR A 465 -25.08 -12.62 -7.16
N GLY A 466 -25.49 -11.37 -7.43
CA GLY A 466 -26.33 -10.58 -6.52
C GLY A 466 -25.63 -10.17 -5.22
N THR A 467 -24.29 -10.24 -5.16
CA THR A 467 -23.50 -9.94 -3.96
C THR A 467 -22.81 -8.57 -3.99
N GLU A 468 -22.41 -8.06 -2.81
CA GLU A 468 -21.68 -6.80 -2.67
C GLU A 468 -20.29 -6.91 -3.32
N GLU A 469 -19.58 -7.99 -3.03
CA GLU A 469 -18.28 -8.32 -3.61
C GLU A 469 -18.35 -8.53 -5.14
N GLY A 470 -19.42 -9.16 -5.66
CA GLY A 470 -19.67 -9.27 -7.09
C GLY A 470 -19.87 -7.91 -7.76
N THR A 471 -20.63 -7.01 -7.11
CA THR A 471 -20.83 -5.63 -7.58
C THR A 471 -19.50 -4.86 -7.62
N VAL A 472 -18.64 -5.02 -6.61
CA VAL A 472 -17.31 -4.39 -6.58
C VAL A 472 -16.42 -4.93 -7.69
N MET A 473 -16.34 -6.25 -7.87
CA MET A 473 -15.56 -6.86 -8.97
C MET A 473 -16.02 -6.36 -10.33
N SER A 474 -17.32 -6.35 -10.60
CA SER A 474 -17.87 -5.83 -11.85
C SER A 474 -17.50 -4.36 -12.08
N THR A 475 -17.66 -3.53 -11.05
CA THR A 475 -17.28 -2.10 -11.10
C THR A 475 -15.80 -1.93 -11.45
N MET A 476 -14.94 -2.73 -10.83
CA MET A 476 -13.48 -2.66 -11.03
C MET A 476 -13.02 -3.23 -12.38
N ILE A 477 -13.69 -4.26 -12.89
CA ILE A 477 -13.42 -4.77 -14.24
C ILE A 477 -13.81 -3.72 -15.29
N ARG A 478 -14.99 -3.07 -15.15
CA ARG A 478 -15.41 -1.98 -16.03
C ARG A 478 -14.46 -0.78 -15.97
N PHE A 479 -13.97 -0.43 -14.78
CA PHE A 479 -12.92 0.57 -14.60
C PHE A 479 -11.63 0.18 -15.33
N THR A 480 -11.23 -1.09 -15.23
CA THR A 480 -10.01 -1.59 -15.88
C THR A 480 -10.14 -1.61 -17.40
N ILE A 481 -11.30 -2.00 -17.95
CA ILE A 481 -11.57 -1.93 -19.40
C ILE A 481 -11.41 -0.50 -19.92
N ASP A 482 -11.91 0.51 -19.21
CA ASP A 482 -11.72 1.93 -19.59
C ASP A 482 -10.23 2.29 -19.65
N SER A 483 -9.45 1.82 -18.68
CA SER A 483 -8.00 2.02 -18.63
C SER A 483 -7.26 1.33 -19.79
N LEU A 484 -7.64 0.09 -20.12
CA LEU A 484 -6.96 -0.72 -21.14
C LEU A 484 -7.31 -0.25 -22.57
N ILE A 485 -8.59 0.00 -22.84
CA ILE A 485 -9.10 0.19 -24.21
C ILE A 485 -9.26 1.67 -24.56
N ASN A 486 -9.92 2.46 -23.71
CA ASN A 486 -10.31 3.83 -24.06
C ASN A 486 -9.14 4.82 -23.96
N ASN A 487 -8.08 4.50 -23.20
CA ASN A 487 -6.93 5.39 -23.00
C ASN A 487 -5.75 5.13 -23.95
N ARG A 488 -5.98 4.45 -25.10
CA ARG A 488 -4.95 4.14 -26.12
C ARG A 488 -3.73 3.38 -25.60
N ARG A 489 -3.81 2.76 -24.42
CA ARG A 489 -2.68 2.05 -23.78
C ARG A 489 -2.11 0.97 -24.71
N GLY A 490 -2.96 0.11 -25.24
CA GLY A 490 -2.56 -0.96 -26.18
C GLY A 490 -1.78 -0.39 -27.37
N ALA A 491 -2.36 0.60 -28.06
CA ALA A 491 -1.72 1.24 -29.21
C ALA A 491 -0.35 1.87 -28.88
N ILE A 492 -0.22 2.52 -27.72
CA ILE A 492 1.07 3.10 -27.27
C ILE A 492 2.12 2.01 -27.05
N LEU A 493 1.74 0.87 -26.46
CA LEU A 493 2.66 -0.23 -26.19
C LEU A 493 3.01 -0.98 -27.48
N THR A 494 2.07 -1.17 -28.39
CA THR A 494 2.34 -1.71 -29.73
C THR A 494 3.33 -0.84 -30.50
N GLU A 495 3.13 0.48 -30.56
CA GLU A 495 4.08 1.42 -31.18
C GLU A 495 5.46 1.36 -30.50
N PHE A 496 5.48 1.25 -29.17
CA PHE A 496 6.73 1.13 -28.42
C PHE A 496 7.49 -0.17 -28.76
N ARG A 497 6.77 -1.28 -28.98
CA ARG A 497 7.36 -2.57 -29.39
C ARG A 497 7.93 -2.51 -30.80
N SER A 498 7.20 -1.94 -31.77
CA SER A 498 7.53 -2.00 -33.19
C SER A 498 8.35 -0.82 -33.73
N SER A 499 8.56 0.25 -32.97
CA SER A 499 9.28 1.43 -33.47
C SER A 499 10.80 1.21 -33.57
N ASP A 500 11.34 1.33 -34.78
CA ASP A 500 12.80 1.32 -35.05
C ASP A 500 13.54 2.40 -34.27
N ARG A 501 12.93 3.59 -34.14
CA ARG A 501 13.48 4.68 -33.33
C ARG A 501 13.62 4.27 -31.85
N ILE A 502 12.60 3.62 -31.29
CA ILE A 502 12.64 3.14 -29.92
C ILE A 502 13.69 2.03 -29.79
N GLN A 503 13.76 1.11 -30.75
CA GLN A 503 14.77 0.05 -30.78
C GLN A 503 16.19 0.63 -30.82
N GLY A 504 16.45 1.60 -31.70
CA GLY A 504 17.75 2.28 -31.76
C GLY A 504 18.12 3.03 -30.48
N LEU A 505 17.15 3.63 -29.78
CA LEU A 505 17.39 4.22 -28.45
C LEU A 505 17.72 3.16 -27.40
N PHE A 506 17.04 2.01 -27.43
CA PHE A 506 17.27 0.90 -26.53
C PHE A 506 18.68 0.32 -26.74
N ASP A 507 19.06 0.02 -27.99
CA ASP A 507 20.36 -0.55 -28.33
C ASP A 507 21.52 0.37 -27.95
N ARG A 508 21.38 1.67 -28.23
CA ARG A 508 22.35 2.69 -27.77
C ARG A 508 22.47 2.71 -26.25
N GLY A 509 21.34 2.69 -25.55
CA GLY A 509 21.31 2.67 -24.09
C GLY A 509 22.02 1.46 -23.51
N ARG A 510 21.79 0.27 -24.09
CA ARG A 510 22.47 -0.98 -23.73
C ARG A 510 23.98 -0.89 -23.96
N GLN A 511 24.43 -0.38 -25.11
CA GLN A 511 25.84 -0.20 -25.43
C GLN A 511 26.54 0.77 -24.46
N GLU A 512 25.92 1.91 -24.16
CA GLU A 512 26.48 2.89 -23.22
C GLU A 512 26.58 2.33 -21.78
N LEU A 513 25.63 1.49 -21.37
CA LEU A 513 25.69 0.81 -20.07
C LEU A 513 26.79 -0.26 -20.03
N ALA A 514 26.94 -1.04 -21.09
CA ALA A 514 28.03 -2.02 -21.20
C ALA A 514 29.41 -1.34 -21.13
N ALA A 515 29.56 -0.18 -21.78
CA ALA A 515 30.79 0.61 -21.72
C ALA A 515 31.10 1.19 -20.32
N GLN A 516 30.10 1.34 -19.45
CA GLN A 516 30.28 1.79 -18.06
C GLN A 516 30.53 0.65 -17.07
N GLY A 517 30.09 -0.57 -17.38
CA GLY A 517 30.32 -1.76 -16.54
C GLY A 517 31.60 -2.53 -16.85
N GLY A 518 32.31 -2.18 -17.92
CA GLY A 518 33.61 -2.76 -18.31
C GLY A 518 34.83 -1.94 -17.87
N SER A 519 34.64 -0.93 -17.01
CA SER A 519 35.69 -0.16 -16.32
C SER A 519 35.57 -0.36 -14.83
#